data_AF-A0A0Q5HHJ9-F1
#
_entry.id   AF-A0A0Q5HHJ9-F1
#
_cell.length_a   1.000
_cell.length_b   1.000
_cell.length_c   1.000
_cell.angle_alpha   90.00
_cell.angle_beta   90.00
_cell.angle_gamma   90.00
#
_symmetry.space_group_name_H-M   'P 1'
#
loop_
_entity.id
_entity.type
_entity.pdbx_description
1 polymer ?
#
loop_
_entity_poly.entity_id
_entity_poly.type
_entity_poly.pdbx_seq_one_letter_code
_entity_poly.pdbx_strand_id
1 'polypeptide(L)' 'MVHAEPDRISLEIAHRMLCVTASIDEMLKNPTLRVVLRAVARKHMQRRDQVDVKKLQANDIQEAP' A
#
# COMPACT_ATOMS: atom_id res chain seq x y z
N MET A 1 8.36 16.65 -6.55
CA MET A 1 8.00 15.25 -6.26
C MET A 1 6.91 15.25 -5.21
N VAL A 2 5.65 15.07 -5.62
CA VAL A 2 4.52 15.00 -4.67
C VAL A 2 4.67 13.69 -3.91
N HIS A 3 5.11 13.77 -2.66
CA HIS A 3 5.02 12.65 -1.73
C HIS A 3 3.53 12.45 -1.45
N ALA A 4 2.85 11.65 -2.27
CA ALA A 4 1.51 11.18 -1.94
C ALA A 4 1.61 10.48 -0.59
N GLU A 5 1.05 11.11 0.45
CA GLU A 5 1.02 10.48 1.75
C GLU A 5 0.18 9.22 1.64
N PRO A 6 0.67 8.07 2.15
CA PRO A 6 -0.09 6.83 2.06
C PRO A 6 -1.41 6.99 2.81
N ASP A 7 -2.50 6.56 2.17
CA ASP A 7 -3.84 6.61 2.76
C ASP A 7 -3.88 5.87 4.09
N ARG A 8 -4.81 6.26 4.96
CA ARG A 8 -4.99 5.64 6.28
C ARG A 8 -5.17 4.11 6.18
N ILE A 9 -5.90 3.65 5.16
CA ILE A 9 -6.09 2.21 4.89
C ILE A 9 -4.75 1.54 4.57
N SER A 10 -3.89 2.17 3.77
CA SER A 10 -2.57 1.65 3.43
C SER A 10 -1.66 1.58 4.66
N LEU A 11 -1.79 2.53 5.59
CA LEU A 11 -1.07 2.51 6.88
C LEU A 11 -1.59 1.41 7.81
N GLU A 12 -2.89 1.17 7.89
CA GLU A 12 -3.48 0.09 8.67
C GLU A 12 -3.09 -1.30 8.15
N ILE A 13 -3.10 -1.48 6.83
CA ILE A 13 -2.63 -2.71 6.20
C ILE A 13 -1.13 -2.90 6.47
N ALA A 14 -0.33 -1.85 6.34
CA ALA A 14 1.10 -1.91 6.63
C ALA A 14 1.38 -2.29 8.09
N HIS A 15 0.61 -1.74 9.04
CA HIS A 15 0.69 -2.10 10.45
C HIS A 15 0.37 -3.59 10.68
N ARG A 16 -0.72 -4.09 10.08
CA ARG A 16 -1.09 -5.49 10.13
C ARG A 16 -0.04 -6.41 9.51
N MET A 17 0.60 -5.97 8.42
CA MET A 17 1.70 -6.71 7.77
C MET A 17 2.98 -6.73 8.60
N LEU A 18 3.27 -5.67 9.34
CA LEU A 18 4.44 -5.58 10.23
C LEU A 18 4.26 -6.41 11.50
N CYS A 19 3.02 -6.77 11.86
CA CYS A 19 2.67 -7.59 13.03
C CYS A 19 3.32 -7.05 14.32
N VAL A 20 3.38 -5.73 14.45
CA VAL A 20 3.96 -5.04 15.60
C VAL A 20 2.89 -4.80 16.66
N THR A 21 3.27 -4.94 17.92
CA THR A 21 2.43 -4.64 19.08
C THR A 21 2.20 -3.15 19.30
N ALA A 22 3.13 -2.30 18.84
CA ALA A 22 3.00 -0.85 18.92
C ALA A 22 1.87 -0.34 18.05
N SER A 23 1.11 0.64 18.53
CA SER A 23 0.02 1.24 17.74
C SER A 23 0.55 2.10 16.59
N ILE A 24 -0.27 2.34 15.56
CA ILE A 24 0.09 3.23 14.44
C ILE A 24 0.55 4.61 14.95
N ASP A 25 -0.14 5.17 15.93
CA ASP A 25 0.22 6.46 16.54
C ASP A 25 1.61 6.45 17.19
N GLU A 26 1.94 5.38 17.91
CA GLU A 26 3.28 5.18 18.50
C GLU A 26 4.36 5.01 17.44
N MET A 27 4.04 4.31 16.35
CA MET A 27 4.94 4.18 15.21
C MET A 27 5.16 5.52 14.50
N LEU A 28 4.15 6.40 14.43
CA LEU A 28 4.27 7.73 13.84
C LEU A 28 5.09 8.69 14.72
N LYS A 29 5.05 8.52 16.04
CA LYS A 29 5.90 9.27 17.00
C LYS A 29 7.37 8.89 16.88
N ASN A 30 7.66 7.64 16.53
CA ASN A 30 9.02 7.16 16.36
C ASN A 30 9.50 7.37 14.91
N PRO A 31 10.51 8.22 14.64
CA PRO A 31 10.92 8.55 13.28
C PRO A 31 11.34 7.32 12.47
N THR A 32 11.99 6.35 13.10
CA THR A 32 12.40 5.08 12.50
C THR A 32 11.20 4.22 12.09
N LEU A 33 10.26 4.00 13.01
CA LEU A 33 9.06 3.20 12.74
C LEU A 33 8.15 3.88 11.71
N ARG A 34 8.07 5.21 11.74
CA ARG A 34 7.34 6.01 10.75
C ARG A 34 7.86 5.78 9.33
N VAL A 35 9.18 5.72 9.15
CA VAL A 35 9.78 5.44 7.84
C VAL A 35 9.43 4.03 7.36
N VAL A 36 9.54 3.02 8.23
CA VAL A 36 9.19 1.63 7.92
C VAL A 36 7.71 1.50 7.56
N LEU A 37 6.81 2.08 8.38
CA LEU A 37 5.37 2.06 8.14
C LEU A 37 5.01 2.70 6.80
N ARG A 38 5.56 3.87 6.50
CA ARG A 38 5.36 4.57 5.21
C ARG A 38 5.95 3.79 4.03
N ALA A 39 7.07 3.10 4.20
CA ALA A 39 7.67 2.29 3.14
C ALA A 39 6.80 1.08 2.80
N VAL A 40 6.30 0.36 3.81
CA VAL A 40 5.40 -0.79 3.62
C VAL A 40 4.07 -0.35 3.02
N ALA A 41 3.49 0.76 3.51
CA ALA A 41 2.25 1.32 2.96
C ALA A 41 2.40 1.69 1.48
N ARG A 42 3.50 2.33 1.09
CA ARG A 42 3.79 2.64 -0.32
C ARG A 42 3.98 1.39 -1.17
N LYS A 43 4.67 0.36 -0.65
CA LYS A 43 4.81 -0.93 -1.33
C LYS A 43 3.45 -1.60 -1.55
N HIS A 44 2.52 -1.46 -0.61
CA HIS A 44 1.15 -1.95 -0.78
C HIS A 44 0.39 -1.18 -1.87
N MET A 45 0.47 0.16 -1.88
CA MET A 45 -0.14 0.99 -2.92
C MET A 45 0.41 0.67 -4.32
N GLN A 46 1.73 0.56 -4.46
CA GLN A 46 2.37 0.18 -5.74
C GLN A 46 1.98 -1.23 -6.20
N ARG A 47 1.79 -2.17 -5.26
CA ARG A 47 1.28 -3.51 -5.60
C ARG A 47 -0.17 -3.46 -6.07
N ARG A 48 -1.03 -2.65 -5.44
CA ARG A 48 -2.42 -2.46 -5.89
C ARG A 48 -2.46 -1.83 -7.28
N ASP A 49 -1.69 -0.77 -7.50
CA ASP A 49 -1.55 -0.10 -8.80
C ASP A 49 -1.11 -1.08 -9.90
N GLN A 50 -0.06 -1.87 -9.65
CA GLN A 50 0.41 -2.91 -10.58
C GLN A 50 -0.61 -4.02 -10.85
N VAL A 51 -1.44 -4.38 -9.86
CA VAL A 51 -2.49 -5.39 -10.01
C VAL A 51 -3.66 -4.85 -10.83
N ASP A 52 -3.98 -3.56 -10.68
CA ASP A 52 -5.04 -2.88 -11.43
C ASP A 52 -4.73 -2.86 -12.94
N VAL A 53 -3.47 -2.58 -13.34
CA VAL A 53 -3.08 -2.57 -14.77
C VAL A 53 -3.23 -3.94 -15.43
N LYS A 54 -3.03 -5.04 -14.67
CA LYS A 54 -3.14 -6.40 -15.20
C LYS A 54 -4.58 -6.95 -15.19
N LYS A 55 -5.46 -6.41 -14.36
CA LYS A 55 -6.89 -6.77 -14.32
C LYS A 55 -7.70 -6.12 -15.45
N LEU A 56 -7.20 -5.06 -16.07
CA LEU A 56 -7.88 -4.38 -17.18
C LEU A 56 -7.56 -5.00 -18.56
N GLN A 57 -6.45 -5.71 -18.73
CA GLN A 57 -6.08 -6.32 -20.03
C GLN A 57 -6.61 -7.76 -20.24
N ALA A 58 -7.30 -8.35 -19.27
CA ALA A 58 -7.76 -9.74 -19.36
C ALA A 58 -9.21 -9.91 -19.86
N ASN A 59 -9.92 -8.83 -20.19
CA ASN A 59 -11.32 -8.89 -20.65
C ASN A 59 -11.54 -8.48 -22.12
N ASP A 60 -10.50 -8.26 -22.93
CA ASP A 60 -10.67 -7.81 -24.33
C ASP A 60 -10.10 -8.81 -25.37
N ILE A 61 -10.26 -10.11 -25.11
CA ILE A 61 -10.01 -11.14 -26.13
C ILE A 61 -11.14 -12.18 -26.12
N GLN A 62 -12.40 -11.76 -26.07
CA GLN A 62 -13.53 -12.64 -26.40
C GLN A 62 -14.72 -11.84 -26.94
N GLU A 63 -14.64 -11.35 -28.18
CA GLU A 63 -15.81 -11.33 -29.07
C GLU A 63 -15.39 -11.25 -30.55
N ALA A 64 -15.08 -12.42 -31.11
CA ALA A 64 -15.34 -12.77 -32.51
C ALA A 64 -15.87 -14.21 -32.43
N PRO A 65 -16.93 -14.60 -33.16
CA PRO A 65 -17.31 -14.17 -34.51
C PRO A 65 -18.74 -13.61 -34.68
#